data_AF-A0A8C0RB62-F1
#
_entry.id   AF-A0A8C0RB62-F1
#
_cell.length_a   1.000
_cell.length_b   1.000
_cell.length_c   1.000
_cell.angle_alpha   90.00
_cell.angle_beta   90.00
_cell.angle_gamma   90.00
#
_symmetry.space_group_name_H-M   'P 1'
#
loop_
_entity.id
_entity.type
_entity.pdbx_description
1 polymer ?
#
loop_
_entity_poly.entity_id
_entity_poly.type
_entity_poly.pdbx_seq_one_letter_code
_entity_poly.pdbx_strand_id
1 'polypeptide(L)'
;MPFGNTHNKFKLNYKPEEEYPDLTKHNNHMAKALTPEIYKKLRDKETPSGFTLDDVIQTGVDNPGHPFIMTVGCVAGDEESYQVFKDLFDPIIQDRHGGYKPTDKHKTDLNHENLKGGDDLDPNYVLSSRVRTGRSIKGYTLPPHCSRGERRAVEKLSIEALNSLTGEFKGKYYPLKSMTEQEQQQLIDDHFLFDKPVSPLLLASGMARDWPDARGIWHNDNKTFLVWVNEEDHLRVISMQKGGNMKEVFRRFCVGLQKIEEIFKKAGHPFMWNEHLGYVLTCPSNLGTGLRGGVHVKLAHLSKHPKFEEILTRLRLQKRGTGLGWRHQYPGSNRERREDRKPRMDGQGPVGEDHRLCGAECPAGDPLQLRPICHTPSLSPVPSFQQRVERFHENPGVRELLPDTYISRTISLVNCGPPLR
;
A
#
# COMPACT_ATOMS: atom_id res chain seq x y z
N MET A 1 -4.87 21.54 5.46
CA MET A 1 -5.44 20.80 6.61
C MET A 1 -6.94 20.65 6.36
N PRO A 2 -7.46 19.44 6.09
CA PRO A 2 -8.81 19.26 5.54
C PRO A 2 -9.95 19.80 6.43
N PHE A 3 -9.75 19.89 7.74
CA PHE A 3 -10.80 19.85 8.76
C PHE A 3 -11.74 21.07 8.87
N GLY A 4 -11.32 22.26 8.44
CA GLY A 4 -12.21 23.44 8.38
C GLY A 4 -12.80 23.67 6.99
N ASN A 5 -12.18 23.11 5.96
CA ASN A 5 -12.51 23.40 4.57
C ASN A 5 -13.56 22.44 4.00
N THR A 6 -13.73 21.26 4.59
CA THR A 6 -14.74 20.25 4.22
C THR A 6 -16.14 20.87 4.13
N HIS A 7 -16.54 21.66 5.13
CA HIS A 7 -17.88 22.27 5.18
C HIS A 7 -17.87 23.78 4.85
N ASN A 8 -16.84 24.28 4.18
CA ASN A 8 -16.75 25.68 3.80
C ASN A 8 -17.72 25.98 2.64
N LYS A 9 -18.95 26.34 2.99
CA LYS A 9 -20.01 26.67 2.01
C LYS A 9 -19.66 27.88 1.14
N PHE A 10 -18.70 28.73 1.53
CA PHE A 10 -18.30 29.87 0.70
C PHE A 10 -17.60 29.48 -0.60
N LYS A 11 -17.08 28.25 -0.74
CA LYS A 11 -16.54 27.75 -2.02
C LYS A 11 -17.54 27.86 -3.17
N LEU A 12 -18.84 27.70 -2.88
CA LEU A 12 -19.91 27.80 -3.88
C LEU A 12 -20.18 29.24 -4.33
N ASN A 13 -19.65 30.25 -3.63
CA ASN A 13 -19.69 31.64 -4.07
C ASN A 13 -18.69 31.94 -5.19
N TYR A 14 -17.71 31.06 -5.41
CA TYR A 14 -16.67 31.16 -6.43
C TYR A 14 -16.97 30.25 -7.60
N LYS A 15 -16.52 30.64 -8.79
CA LYS A 15 -16.69 29.85 -10.01
C LYS A 15 -15.85 28.55 -9.92
N PRO A 16 -16.27 27.46 -10.59
CA PRO A 16 -15.53 26.20 -10.60
C PRO A 16 -14.06 26.35 -10.97
N GLU A 17 -13.75 27.20 -11.95
CA GLU A 17 -12.39 27.49 -12.41
C GLU A 17 -11.52 28.25 -11.40
N GLU A 18 -12.13 28.98 -10.45
CA GLU A 18 -11.40 29.71 -9.41
C GLU A 18 -10.96 28.80 -8.26
N GLU A 19 -11.66 27.69 -8.06
CA GLU A 19 -11.39 26.69 -7.02
C GLU A 19 -10.72 25.43 -7.58
N TYR A 20 -10.61 25.31 -8.91
CA TYR A 20 -9.92 24.19 -9.56
C TYR A 20 -8.43 24.17 -9.16
N PRO A 21 -7.88 23.02 -8.71
CA PRO A 21 -6.51 22.98 -8.24
C PRO A 21 -5.50 23.15 -9.39
N ASP A 22 -4.40 23.86 -9.12
CA ASP A 22 -3.23 23.87 -10.01
C ASP A 22 -2.48 22.53 -9.88
N LEU A 23 -2.58 21.72 -10.94
CA LEU A 23 -1.98 20.39 -11.03
C LEU A 23 -0.87 20.32 -12.09
N THR A 24 -0.36 21.47 -12.56
CA THR A 24 0.58 21.55 -13.70
C THR A 24 1.90 20.80 -13.49
N LYS A 25 2.31 20.60 -12.24
CA LYS A 25 3.56 19.91 -11.87
C LYS A 25 3.32 18.56 -11.19
N HIS A 26 2.10 18.05 -11.28
CA HIS A 26 1.67 16.86 -10.54
C HIS A 26 1.80 15.59 -11.39
N ASN A 27 2.17 14.51 -10.71
CA ASN A 27 2.37 13.18 -11.25
C ASN A 27 1.82 12.14 -10.25
N ASN A 28 0.49 12.10 -10.18
CA ASN A 28 -0.29 11.11 -9.44
C ASN A 28 -1.54 10.75 -10.25
N HIS A 29 -2.19 9.63 -9.93
CA HIS A 29 -3.34 9.13 -10.71
C HIS A 29 -4.53 10.10 -10.69
N MET A 30 -4.79 10.76 -9.56
CA MET A 30 -5.84 11.78 -9.42
C MET A 30 -5.61 12.94 -10.39
N ALA A 31 -4.39 13.48 -10.45
CA ALA A 31 -4.08 14.62 -11.32
C ALA A 31 -4.17 14.28 -12.82
N LYS A 32 -3.98 13.01 -13.20
CA LYS A 32 -4.21 12.56 -14.57
C LYS A 32 -5.68 12.42 -14.93
N ALA A 33 -6.53 12.12 -13.94
CA ALA A 33 -7.94 11.81 -14.14
C ALA A 33 -8.84 13.05 -13.98
N LEU A 34 -8.50 13.97 -13.07
CA LEU A 34 -9.30 15.16 -12.80
C LEU A 34 -9.23 16.14 -13.97
N THR A 35 -10.39 16.59 -14.43
CA THR A 35 -10.53 17.64 -15.44
C THR A 35 -11.42 18.78 -14.91
N PRO A 36 -11.37 19.99 -15.51
CA PRO A 36 -12.28 21.08 -15.15
C PRO A 36 -13.75 20.69 -15.23
N GLU A 37 -14.14 19.84 -16.18
CA GLU A 37 -15.50 19.34 -16.37
C GLU A 37 -15.91 18.40 -15.23
N ILE A 38 -15.03 17.46 -14.85
CA ILE A 38 -15.28 16.54 -13.72
C ILE A 38 -15.38 17.35 -12.42
N TYR A 39 -14.46 18.29 -12.20
CA TYR A 39 -14.47 19.14 -11.00
C TYR A 39 -15.76 19.96 -10.93
N LYS A 40 -16.12 20.66 -12.00
CA LYS A 40 -17.38 21.42 -12.07
C LYS A 40 -18.61 20.56 -11.81
N LYS A 41 -18.63 19.32 -12.31
CA LYS A 41 -19.74 18.37 -12.12
C LYS A 41 -19.88 17.85 -10.69
N LEU A 42 -18.76 17.67 -9.99
CA LEU A 42 -18.70 16.97 -8.72
C LEU A 42 -18.47 17.87 -7.49
N ARG A 43 -18.00 19.12 -7.67
CA ARG A 43 -17.62 20.02 -6.55
C ARG A 43 -18.76 20.41 -5.62
N ASP A 44 -20.00 20.31 -6.07
CA ASP A 44 -21.22 20.59 -5.30
C ASP A 44 -21.78 19.33 -4.62
N LYS A 45 -21.15 18.17 -4.79
CA LYS A 45 -21.59 16.90 -4.22
C LYS A 45 -20.95 16.65 -2.86
N GLU A 46 -21.75 16.08 -1.98
CA GLU A 46 -21.31 15.53 -0.70
C GLU A 46 -21.90 14.13 -0.52
N THR A 47 -21.19 13.28 0.20
CA THR A 47 -21.70 11.97 0.64
C THR A 47 -22.68 12.16 1.80
N PRO A 48 -23.41 11.12 2.26
CA PRO A 48 -24.30 11.23 3.42
C PRO A 48 -23.61 11.70 4.70
N SER A 49 -22.29 11.51 4.81
CA SER A 49 -21.48 11.98 5.94
C SER A 49 -20.90 13.40 5.76
N GLY A 50 -21.19 14.04 4.62
CA GLY A 50 -20.67 15.37 4.28
C GLY A 50 -19.24 15.37 3.72
N PHE A 51 -18.72 14.24 3.23
CA PHE A 51 -17.40 14.18 2.58
C PHE A 51 -17.50 14.72 1.15
N THR A 52 -16.59 15.59 0.74
CA THR A 52 -16.66 16.33 -0.52
C THR A 52 -15.59 15.91 -1.53
N LEU A 53 -15.71 16.38 -2.77
CA LEU A 53 -14.67 16.17 -3.79
C LEU A 53 -13.31 16.75 -3.36
N ASP A 54 -13.30 17.92 -2.70
CA ASP A 54 -12.04 18.52 -2.27
C ASP A 54 -11.35 17.66 -1.20
N ASP A 55 -12.12 17.04 -0.30
CA ASP A 55 -11.58 16.11 0.69
C ASP A 55 -10.97 14.87 0.02
N VAL A 56 -11.63 14.36 -1.04
CA VAL A 56 -11.13 13.24 -1.85
C VAL A 56 -9.76 13.55 -2.43
N ILE A 57 -9.57 14.74 -3.01
CA ILE A 57 -8.38 15.07 -3.81
C ILE A 57 -7.27 15.77 -3.03
N GLN A 58 -7.53 16.29 -1.82
CA GLN A 58 -6.59 17.15 -1.07
C GLN A 58 -5.20 16.53 -0.96
N THR A 59 -5.11 15.22 -0.68
CA THR A 59 -3.81 14.55 -0.58
C THR A 59 -3.03 14.58 -1.88
N GLY A 60 -3.67 14.52 -3.05
CA GLY A 60 -2.98 14.60 -4.34
C GLY A 60 -2.61 16.02 -4.71
N VAL A 61 -3.42 17.00 -4.32
CA VAL A 61 -3.11 18.44 -4.49
C VAL A 61 -1.86 18.80 -3.67
N ASP A 62 -1.83 18.41 -2.40
CA ASP A 62 -0.72 18.74 -1.48
C ASP A 62 0.57 17.95 -1.78
N ASN A 63 0.44 16.82 -2.49
CA ASN A 63 1.56 15.93 -2.79
C ASN A 63 1.69 15.76 -4.31
N PRO A 64 2.48 16.62 -4.99
CA PRO A 64 2.57 16.63 -6.44
C PRO A 64 3.12 15.32 -7.01
N GLY A 65 3.85 14.52 -6.23
CA GLY A 65 4.25 13.19 -6.66
C GLY A 65 5.34 12.64 -5.76
N HIS A 66 5.79 11.44 -6.09
CA HIS A 66 6.92 10.81 -5.41
C HIS A 66 7.97 10.40 -6.46
N PRO A 67 9.27 10.71 -6.27
CA PRO A 67 10.30 10.52 -7.31
C PRO A 67 10.42 9.09 -7.86
N PHE A 68 9.97 8.10 -7.08
CA PHE A 68 10.18 6.68 -7.38
C PHE A 68 8.89 5.88 -7.62
N ILE A 69 7.71 6.44 -7.33
CA ILE A 69 6.44 5.70 -7.34
C ILE A 69 5.30 6.63 -7.76
N MET A 70 4.48 6.20 -8.72
CA MET A 70 3.21 6.86 -9.03
C MET A 70 2.25 6.69 -7.85
N THR A 71 1.89 7.80 -7.20
CA THR A 71 0.92 7.79 -6.09
C THR A 71 -0.50 7.89 -6.62
N VAL A 72 -1.50 7.48 -5.81
CA VAL A 72 -2.91 7.58 -6.22
C VAL A 72 -3.37 9.05 -6.21
N GLY A 73 -3.10 9.79 -5.14
CA GLY A 73 -3.46 11.20 -5.04
C GLY A 73 -4.92 11.46 -4.62
N CYS A 74 -5.67 10.43 -4.21
CA CYS A 74 -6.99 10.61 -3.62
C CYS A 74 -7.31 9.52 -2.60
N VAL A 75 -8.32 9.79 -1.75
CA VAL A 75 -8.83 8.87 -0.71
C VAL A 75 -10.36 8.90 -0.66
N ALA A 76 -10.96 7.84 -0.15
CA ALA A 76 -12.37 7.79 0.21
C ALA A 76 -12.56 8.15 1.69
N GLY A 77 -13.63 8.90 1.99
CA GLY A 77 -14.01 9.26 3.37
C GLY A 77 -15.08 8.34 3.96
N ASP A 78 -15.78 7.59 3.12
CA ASP A 78 -16.82 6.61 3.47
C ASP A 78 -17.05 5.63 2.30
N GLU A 79 -17.98 4.69 2.46
CA GLU A 79 -18.29 3.70 1.43
C GLU A 79 -18.90 4.37 0.18
N GLU A 80 -19.76 5.36 0.41
CA GLU A 80 -20.50 6.10 -0.61
C GLU A 80 -19.60 6.98 -1.49
N SER A 81 -18.43 7.39 -0.99
CA SER A 81 -17.44 8.17 -1.75
C SER A 81 -17.15 7.56 -3.13
N TYR A 82 -17.02 6.23 -3.21
CA TYR A 82 -16.75 5.52 -4.46
C TYR A 82 -17.90 5.58 -5.47
N GLN A 83 -19.12 5.81 -5.01
CA GLN A 83 -20.30 5.94 -5.86
C GLN A 83 -20.59 7.41 -6.21
N VAL A 84 -20.52 8.31 -5.22
CA VAL A 84 -20.79 9.75 -5.41
C VAL A 84 -19.77 10.39 -6.34
N PHE A 85 -18.49 10.05 -6.19
CA PHE A 85 -17.39 10.60 -6.98
C PHE A 85 -16.86 9.62 -8.03
N LYS A 86 -17.71 8.71 -8.51
CA LYS A 86 -17.30 7.63 -9.42
C LYS A 86 -16.66 8.12 -10.73
N ASP A 87 -17.09 9.26 -11.26
CA ASP A 87 -16.52 9.83 -12.49
C ASP A 87 -15.03 10.19 -12.33
N LEU A 88 -14.57 10.40 -11.09
CA LEU A 88 -13.16 10.55 -10.77
C LEU A 88 -12.53 9.22 -10.35
N PHE A 89 -13.19 8.42 -9.50
CA PHE A 89 -12.60 7.17 -9.00
C PHE A 89 -12.45 6.08 -10.06
N ASP A 90 -13.43 5.90 -10.95
CA ASP A 90 -13.42 4.88 -11.99
C ASP A 90 -12.17 4.97 -12.90
N PRO A 91 -11.82 6.12 -13.51
CA PRO A 91 -10.60 6.22 -14.33
C PRO A 91 -9.31 6.03 -13.51
N ILE A 92 -9.28 6.47 -12.24
CA ILE A 92 -8.15 6.26 -11.33
C ILE A 92 -7.95 4.78 -11.03
N ILE A 93 -9.04 4.07 -10.72
CA ILE A 93 -9.04 2.63 -10.43
C ILE A 93 -8.59 1.87 -11.69
N GLN A 94 -9.13 2.23 -12.85
CA GLN A 94 -8.77 1.61 -14.11
C GLN A 94 -7.27 1.77 -14.43
N ASP A 95 -6.70 2.98 -14.29
CA ASP A 95 -5.28 3.22 -14.52
C ASP A 95 -4.41 2.48 -13.47
N ARG A 96 -4.75 2.61 -12.19
CA ARG A 96 -3.97 2.02 -11.09
C ARG A 96 -3.98 0.49 -11.11
N HIS A 97 -5.09 -0.14 -11.51
CA HIS A 97 -5.29 -1.59 -11.51
C HIS A 97 -5.17 -2.22 -12.89
N GLY A 98 -4.46 -1.55 -13.82
CA GLY A 98 -4.04 -2.17 -15.09
C GLY A 98 -5.19 -2.48 -16.04
N GLY A 99 -6.16 -1.57 -16.14
CA GLY A 99 -7.29 -1.65 -17.05
C GLY A 99 -8.58 -2.21 -16.46
N TYR A 100 -8.71 -2.25 -15.12
CA TYR A 100 -9.92 -2.71 -14.44
C TYR A 100 -11.10 -1.76 -14.68
N LYS A 101 -12.09 -2.19 -15.46
CA LYS A 101 -13.18 -1.33 -15.96
C LYS A 101 -14.33 -1.24 -14.96
N PRO A 102 -15.16 -0.17 -15.01
CA PRO A 102 -16.37 -0.05 -14.20
C PRO A 102 -17.38 -1.21 -14.33
N THR A 103 -17.30 -1.96 -15.43
CA THR A 103 -18.16 -3.13 -15.71
C THR A 103 -17.59 -4.45 -15.18
N ASP A 104 -16.31 -4.46 -14.80
CA ASP A 104 -15.65 -5.68 -14.32
C ASP A 104 -16.14 -6.03 -12.90
N LYS A 105 -16.04 -7.29 -12.52
CA LYS A 105 -16.46 -7.78 -11.19
C LYS A 105 -15.28 -8.33 -10.42
N HIS A 106 -15.24 -8.09 -9.12
CA HIS A 106 -14.20 -8.60 -8.26
C HIS A 106 -14.55 -10.00 -7.81
N LYS A 107 -13.61 -10.93 -7.93
CA LYS A 107 -13.73 -12.28 -7.38
C LYS A 107 -12.82 -12.40 -6.17
N THR A 108 -13.41 -12.76 -5.03
CA THR A 108 -12.68 -13.11 -3.81
C THR A 108 -12.56 -14.63 -3.73
N ASP A 109 -11.35 -15.13 -3.54
CA ASP A 109 -11.08 -16.51 -3.16
C ASP A 109 -10.15 -16.50 -1.93
N LEU A 110 -10.69 -16.91 -0.78
CA LEU A 110 -9.94 -17.09 0.46
C LEU A 110 -9.82 -18.57 0.84
N ASN A 111 -10.05 -19.49 -0.11
CA ASN A 111 -9.73 -20.89 0.09
C ASN A 111 -8.20 -21.08 -0.01
N HIS A 112 -7.55 -21.12 1.14
CA HIS A 112 -6.09 -21.26 1.22
C HIS A 112 -5.57 -22.58 0.65
N GLU A 113 -6.40 -23.61 0.49
CA GLU A 113 -6.01 -24.92 -0.05
C GLU A 113 -5.71 -24.86 -1.55
N ASN A 114 -6.26 -23.86 -2.26
CA ASN A 114 -5.99 -23.62 -3.67
C ASN A 114 -4.54 -23.15 -3.93
N LEU A 115 -3.80 -22.75 -2.89
CA LEU A 115 -2.40 -22.35 -3.03
C LEU A 115 -1.51 -23.56 -3.32
N LYS A 116 -0.97 -23.59 -4.54
CA LYS A 116 0.02 -24.58 -4.99
C LYS A 116 1.44 -24.12 -4.61
N GLY A 117 2.13 -24.93 -3.81
CA GLY A 117 3.49 -24.66 -3.34
C GLY A 117 3.59 -23.59 -2.25
N GLY A 118 4.80 -23.05 -2.11
CA GLY A 118 5.09 -21.94 -1.22
C GLY A 118 5.28 -22.36 0.24
N ASP A 119 5.35 -23.66 0.52
CA ASP A 119 5.66 -24.24 1.81
C ASP A 119 7.18 -24.37 2.06
N ASP A 120 7.99 -24.20 1.01
CA ASP A 120 9.41 -24.54 0.96
C ASP A 120 10.31 -23.47 0.31
N LEU A 121 9.91 -22.20 0.30
CA LEU A 121 10.77 -21.15 -0.25
C LEU A 121 12.13 -21.15 0.48
N ASP A 122 13.22 -21.14 -0.28
CA ASP A 122 14.57 -21.39 0.25
C ASP A 122 14.90 -20.43 1.43
N PRO A 123 15.05 -20.96 2.66
CA PRO A 123 15.28 -20.16 3.86
C PRO A 123 16.66 -19.49 3.88
N ASN A 124 17.61 -19.90 3.03
CA ASN A 124 18.90 -19.21 2.89
C ASN A 124 18.71 -17.80 2.30
N TYR A 125 17.68 -17.64 1.47
CA TYR A 125 17.34 -16.36 0.84
C TYR A 125 16.16 -15.68 1.53
N VAL A 126 15.09 -16.42 1.83
CA VAL A 126 13.84 -15.89 2.41
C VAL A 126 13.91 -15.86 3.93
N LEU A 127 14.04 -14.65 4.48
CA LEU A 127 14.17 -14.41 5.92
C LEU A 127 12.83 -14.45 6.65
N SER A 128 11.78 -13.97 6.00
CA SER A 128 10.42 -13.96 6.54
C SER A 128 9.39 -13.86 5.43
N SER A 129 8.20 -14.37 5.74
CA SER A 129 7.03 -14.38 4.88
C SER A 129 5.89 -13.65 5.58
N ARG A 130 5.15 -12.81 4.85
CA ARG A 130 4.06 -12.01 5.39
C ARG A 130 2.93 -11.86 4.39
N VAL A 131 1.69 -11.97 4.86
CA VAL A 131 0.48 -11.60 4.14
C VAL A 131 -0.28 -10.58 4.97
N ARG A 132 -0.77 -9.51 4.33
CA ARG A 132 -1.60 -8.50 5.00
C ARG A 132 -2.77 -8.07 4.13
N THR A 133 -3.84 -7.57 4.77
CA THR A 133 -4.93 -6.86 4.11
C THR A 133 -5.50 -5.76 5.00
N GLY A 134 -6.37 -4.91 4.45
CA GLY A 134 -7.23 -4.00 5.20
C GLY A 134 -8.68 -4.48 5.25
N ARG A 135 -9.45 -4.08 6.26
CA ARG A 135 -10.92 -4.20 6.30
C ARG A 135 -11.53 -2.92 6.88
N SER A 136 -12.64 -2.51 6.30
CA SER A 136 -13.46 -1.39 6.79
C SER A 136 -14.80 -1.92 7.29
N ILE A 137 -15.21 -1.53 8.48
CA ILE A 137 -16.53 -1.86 9.06
C ILE A 137 -17.62 -0.98 8.42
N LYS A 138 -18.69 -1.60 7.91
CA LYS A 138 -19.81 -0.91 7.26
C LYS A 138 -20.56 -0.01 8.26
N GLY A 139 -21.00 1.15 7.78
CA GLY A 139 -21.76 2.13 8.59
C GLY A 139 -20.89 3.10 9.40
N TYR A 140 -19.57 3.04 9.28
CA TYR A 140 -18.64 4.00 9.88
C TYR A 140 -17.85 4.69 8.76
N THR A 141 -17.63 6.00 8.88
CA THR A 141 -16.75 6.72 7.96
C THR A 141 -15.29 6.27 8.10
N LEU A 142 -14.53 6.37 7.03
CA LEU A 142 -13.13 5.94 6.92
C LEU A 142 -12.18 6.92 7.63
N PRO A 143 -10.91 6.52 7.91
CA PRO A 143 -9.96 7.34 8.67
C PRO A 143 -9.76 8.81 8.24
N PRO A 144 -9.83 9.18 6.95
CA PRO A 144 -9.77 10.60 6.55
C PRO A 144 -10.84 11.45 7.21
N HIS A 145 -12.05 10.90 7.39
CA HIS A 145 -13.24 11.64 7.80
C HIS A 145 -13.75 11.29 9.20
N CYS A 146 -13.47 10.09 9.70
CA CYS A 146 -14.02 9.61 10.97
C CYS A 146 -13.90 10.60 12.14
N SER A 147 -15.01 10.81 12.85
CA SER A 147 -15.02 11.55 14.10
C SER A 147 -14.32 10.74 15.21
N ARG A 148 -13.99 11.41 16.33
CA ARG A 148 -13.49 10.71 17.53
C ARG A 148 -14.47 9.65 18.02
N GLY A 149 -15.78 9.92 17.92
CA GLY A 149 -16.84 9.00 18.34
C GLY A 149 -16.86 7.73 17.50
N GLU A 150 -16.88 7.87 16.18
CA GLU A 150 -16.85 6.73 15.25
C GLU A 150 -15.57 5.91 15.41
N ARG A 151 -14.42 6.57 15.52
CA ARG A 151 -13.13 5.89 15.70
C ARG A 151 -13.09 5.03 16.97
N ARG A 152 -13.62 5.56 18.08
CA ARG A 152 -13.75 4.83 19.36
C ARG A 152 -14.76 3.68 19.26
N ALA A 153 -15.84 3.86 18.51
CA ALA A 153 -16.81 2.78 18.28
C ALA A 153 -16.17 1.64 17.48
N VAL A 154 -15.43 1.95 16.40
CA VAL A 154 -14.63 0.98 15.65
C VAL A 154 -13.62 0.27 16.54
N GLU A 155 -12.89 0.99 17.38
CA GLU A 155 -11.94 0.39 18.33
C GLU A 155 -12.64 -0.58 19.29
N LYS A 156 -13.73 -0.16 19.94
CA LYS A 156 -14.49 -0.98 20.88
C LYS A 156 -14.97 -2.29 20.25
N LEU A 157 -15.60 -2.21 19.06
CA LEU A 157 -16.07 -3.37 18.32
C LEU A 157 -14.92 -4.30 17.93
N SER A 158 -13.79 -3.72 17.52
CA SER A 158 -12.59 -4.48 17.15
C SER A 158 -11.99 -5.21 18.35
N ILE A 159 -11.90 -4.57 19.51
CA ILE A 159 -11.41 -5.21 20.75
C ILE A 159 -12.30 -6.38 21.14
N GLU A 160 -13.63 -6.20 21.13
CA GLU A 160 -14.59 -7.25 21.46
C GLU A 160 -14.44 -8.46 20.53
N ALA A 161 -14.36 -8.20 19.22
CA ALA A 161 -14.19 -9.26 18.24
C ALA A 161 -12.85 -9.99 18.41
N LEU A 162 -11.74 -9.25 18.50
CA LEU A 162 -10.40 -9.82 18.56
C LEU A 162 -10.13 -10.57 19.88
N ASN A 163 -10.68 -10.11 21.00
CA ASN A 163 -10.55 -10.81 22.29
C ASN A 163 -11.40 -12.10 22.36
N SER A 164 -12.39 -12.27 21.48
CA SER A 164 -13.17 -13.51 21.37
C SER A 164 -12.45 -14.62 20.60
N LEU A 165 -11.32 -14.31 19.94
CA LEU A 165 -10.53 -15.29 19.21
C LEU A 165 -9.88 -16.30 20.18
N THR A 166 -9.90 -17.57 19.79
CA THR A 166 -9.39 -18.70 20.58
C THR A 166 -8.39 -19.55 19.79
N GLY A 167 -7.79 -20.54 20.45
CA GLY A 167 -6.83 -21.45 19.82
C GLY A 167 -5.56 -20.73 19.35
N GLU A 168 -5.11 -21.00 18.12
CA GLU A 168 -3.92 -20.35 17.53
C GLU A 168 -4.05 -18.83 17.38
N PHE A 169 -5.28 -18.31 17.46
CA PHE A 169 -5.61 -16.89 17.36
C PHE A 169 -5.89 -16.23 18.71
N LYS A 170 -5.72 -16.92 19.84
CA LYS A 170 -5.83 -16.26 21.16
C LYS A 170 -4.76 -15.18 21.29
N GLY A 171 -5.13 -14.00 21.77
CA GLY A 171 -4.23 -12.86 21.84
C GLY A 171 -4.69 -11.74 22.77
N LYS A 172 -3.98 -10.61 22.71
CA LYS A 172 -4.19 -9.43 23.57
C LYS A 172 -4.16 -8.14 22.74
N TYR A 173 -5.02 -7.19 23.13
CA TYR A 173 -5.02 -5.83 22.61
C TYR A 173 -4.14 -4.88 23.45
N TYR A 174 -3.44 -3.98 22.78
CA TYR A 174 -2.54 -2.98 23.33
C TYR A 174 -2.93 -1.60 22.76
N PRO A 175 -3.69 -0.79 23.51
CA PRO A 175 -4.00 0.58 23.11
C PRO A 175 -2.73 1.43 23.08
N LEU A 176 -2.52 2.24 22.04
CA LEU A 176 -1.34 3.11 21.94
C LEU A 176 -1.30 4.16 23.05
N LYS A 177 -2.47 4.65 23.49
CA LYS A 177 -2.57 5.69 24.52
C LYS A 177 -2.05 5.25 25.90
N SER A 178 -2.14 3.96 26.22
CA SER A 178 -1.78 3.41 27.53
C SER A 178 -0.64 2.38 27.44
N MET A 179 0.10 2.38 26.33
CA MET A 179 1.23 1.49 26.12
C MET A 179 2.40 1.93 27.02
N THR A 180 2.94 1.01 27.80
CA THR A 180 4.15 1.27 28.58
C THR A 180 5.37 1.36 27.66
N GLU A 181 6.44 2.04 28.09
CA GLU A 181 7.70 2.10 27.31
C GLU A 181 8.27 0.70 27.04
N GLN A 182 8.12 -0.22 27.98
CA GLN A 182 8.56 -1.61 27.83
C GLN A 182 7.73 -2.35 26.76
N GLU A 183 6.40 -2.23 26.78
CA GLU A 183 5.53 -2.82 25.74
C GLU A 183 5.82 -2.19 24.37
N GLN A 184 6.03 -0.88 24.33
CA GLN A 184 6.36 -0.17 23.11
C GLN A 184 7.69 -0.67 22.52
N GLN A 185 8.74 -0.75 23.34
CA GLN A 185 10.04 -1.25 22.90
C GLN A 185 9.95 -2.71 22.42
N GLN A 186 9.22 -3.55 23.14
CA GLN A 186 8.99 -4.94 22.73
C GLN A 186 8.30 -5.03 21.36
N LEU A 187 7.28 -4.21 21.10
CA LEU A 187 6.58 -4.19 19.81
C LEU A 187 7.45 -3.60 18.69
N ILE A 188 8.38 -2.70 18.98
CA ILE A 188 9.38 -2.20 18.02
C ILE A 188 10.33 -3.34 17.63
N ASP A 189 10.85 -4.06 18.62
CA ASP A 189 11.79 -5.15 18.45
C ASP A 189 11.17 -6.32 17.68
N ASP A 190 9.89 -6.61 17.92
CA ASP A 190 9.11 -7.60 17.17
C ASP A 190 8.68 -7.12 15.77
N HIS A 191 8.90 -5.84 15.45
CA HIS A 191 8.46 -5.18 14.20
C HIS A 191 6.94 -5.11 14.02
N PHE A 192 6.21 -5.00 15.13
CA PHE A 192 4.75 -4.98 15.20
C PHE A 192 4.17 -3.59 15.38
N LEU A 193 4.93 -2.68 15.99
CA LEU A 193 4.48 -1.31 16.22
C LEU A 193 4.31 -0.56 14.90
N PHE A 194 3.22 0.20 14.80
CA PHE A 194 3.09 1.25 13.81
C PHE A 194 3.20 2.61 14.52
N ASP A 195 4.00 3.50 13.94
CA ASP A 195 4.23 4.83 14.51
C ASP A 195 3.17 5.82 14.05
N LYS A 196 3.17 7.00 14.68
CA LYS A 196 2.39 8.15 14.22
C LYS A 196 2.65 8.35 12.72
N PRO A 197 1.60 8.50 11.89
CA PRO A 197 1.77 8.75 10.47
C PRO A 197 2.67 9.97 10.23
N VAL A 198 3.84 9.74 9.64
CA VAL A 198 4.75 10.78 9.14
C VAL A 198 4.69 10.93 7.63
N SER A 199 3.95 10.03 6.96
CA SER A 199 3.75 10.10 5.51
C SER A 199 2.96 11.36 5.17
N PRO A 200 3.45 12.21 4.25
CA PRO A 200 2.72 13.41 3.87
C PRO A 200 1.39 13.08 3.18
N LEU A 201 1.25 11.88 2.58
CA LEU A 201 -0.03 11.39 2.04
C LEU A 201 -1.08 11.14 3.13
N LEU A 202 -0.67 10.54 4.26
CA LEU A 202 -1.58 10.28 5.40
C LEU A 202 -1.90 11.56 6.18
N LEU A 203 -0.94 12.48 6.27
CA LEU A 203 -1.13 13.77 6.94
C LEU A 203 -2.07 14.68 6.14
N ALA A 204 -1.86 14.80 4.82
CA ALA A 204 -2.67 15.66 3.95
C ALA A 204 -4.12 15.20 3.80
N SER A 205 -4.37 13.89 3.86
CA SER A 205 -5.72 13.29 3.90
C SER A 205 -6.38 13.35 5.27
N GLY A 206 -5.68 13.82 6.31
CA GLY A 206 -6.25 14.05 7.63
C GLY A 206 -6.40 12.82 8.52
N MET A 207 -5.80 11.70 8.13
CA MET A 207 -5.90 10.40 8.82
C MET A 207 -5.17 10.38 10.18
N ALA A 208 -4.25 11.33 10.40
CA ALA A 208 -3.47 11.45 11.64
C ALA A 208 -4.18 12.24 12.76
N ARG A 209 -5.44 12.66 12.58
CA ARG A 209 -6.19 13.41 13.60
C ARG A 209 -6.30 12.66 14.92
N ASP A 210 -6.28 13.45 16.00
CA ASP A 210 -6.47 13.02 17.39
C ASP A 210 -5.50 11.92 17.85
N TRP A 211 -4.36 11.72 17.16
CA TRP A 211 -3.41 10.68 17.55
C TRP A 211 -2.93 10.86 19.01
N PRO A 212 -2.86 9.79 19.84
CA PRO A 212 -3.09 8.36 19.53
C PRO A 212 -4.50 7.85 19.89
N ASP A 213 -5.51 8.72 20.02
CA ASP A 213 -6.87 8.34 20.45
C ASP A 213 -7.48 7.24 19.58
N ALA A 214 -7.96 6.19 20.22
CA ALA A 214 -8.60 5.01 19.64
C ALA A 214 -7.76 4.22 18.63
N ARG A 215 -6.43 4.21 18.79
CA ARG A 215 -5.49 3.39 18.01
C ARG A 215 -4.84 2.36 18.90
N GLY A 216 -4.56 1.20 18.33
CA GLY A 216 -3.85 0.14 19.04
C GLY A 216 -3.56 -1.06 18.17
N ILE A 217 -2.88 -2.02 18.80
CA ILE A 217 -2.38 -3.23 18.16
C ILE A 217 -2.95 -4.41 18.92
N TRP A 218 -3.48 -5.37 18.19
CA TRP A 218 -3.74 -6.70 18.71
C TRP A 218 -2.73 -7.67 18.10
N HIS A 219 -2.27 -8.65 18.88
CA HIS A 219 -1.57 -9.81 18.33
C HIS A 219 -1.87 -11.07 19.12
N ASN A 220 -1.75 -12.22 18.45
CA ASN A 220 -1.84 -13.52 19.11
C ASN A 220 -0.63 -13.78 20.00
N ASP A 221 -0.76 -14.73 20.94
CA ASP A 221 0.29 -15.09 21.90
C ASP A 221 1.58 -15.53 21.20
N ASN A 222 1.45 -16.20 20.05
CA ASN A 222 2.56 -16.71 19.24
C ASN A 222 3.23 -15.66 18.35
N LYS A 223 2.76 -14.40 18.33
CA LYS A 223 3.35 -13.32 17.53
C LYS A 223 3.40 -13.63 16.02
N THR A 224 2.39 -14.33 15.50
CA THR A 224 2.29 -14.75 14.09
C THR A 224 1.04 -14.24 13.37
N PHE A 225 0.10 -13.64 14.10
CA PHE A 225 -1.12 -13.02 13.59
C PHE A 225 -1.39 -11.72 14.35
N LEU A 226 -1.57 -10.62 13.62
CA LEU A 226 -1.64 -9.27 14.17
C LEU A 226 -2.73 -8.46 13.48
N VAL A 227 -3.32 -7.53 14.23
CA VAL A 227 -4.30 -6.58 13.71
C VAL A 227 -3.97 -5.18 14.21
N TRP A 228 -3.72 -4.25 13.30
CA TRP A 228 -3.66 -2.83 13.64
C TRP A 228 -5.05 -2.23 13.53
N VAL A 229 -5.42 -1.40 14.50
CA VAL A 229 -6.74 -0.78 14.59
C VAL A 229 -6.60 0.74 14.41
N ASN A 230 -7.38 1.29 13.48
CA ASN A 230 -7.52 2.73 13.19
C ASN A 230 -6.23 3.46 12.75
N GLU A 231 -5.40 2.80 11.95
CA GLU A 231 -4.26 3.46 11.28
C GLU A 231 -4.68 4.03 9.92
N GLU A 232 -4.38 3.37 8.80
CA GLU A 232 -4.76 3.80 7.46
C GLU A 232 -6.17 3.34 7.07
N ASP A 233 -6.62 2.24 7.65
CA ASP A 233 -7.97 1.67 7.51
C ASP A 233 -8.47 1.28 8.92
N HIS A 234 -9.75 0.90 9.06
CA HIS A 234 -10.29 0.46 10.36
C HIS A 234 -9.49 -0.70 10.94
N LEU A 235 -9.23 -1.73 10.13
CA LEU A 235 -8.42 -2.89 10.49
C LEU A 235 -7.35 -3.13 9.44
N ARG A 236 -6.13 -3.44 9.88
CA ARG A 236 -5.08 -4.02 9.04
C ARG A 236 -4.67 -5.37 9.61
N VAL A 237 -5.14 -6.45 8.98
CA VAL A 237 -4.93 -7.84 9.39
C VAL A 237 -3.66 -8.38 8.76
N ILE A 238 -2.78 -8.98 9.54
CA ILE A 238 -1.45 -9.41 9.15
C ILE A 238 -1.19 -10.81 9.68
N SER A 239 -0.73 -11.71 8.81
CA SER A 239 -0.11 -12.98 9.19
C SER A 239 1.36 -12.95 8.78
N MET A 240 2.26 -13.38 9.65
CA MET A 240 3.69 -13.44 9.32
C MET A 240 4.43 -14.50 10.13
N GLN A 241 5.58 -14.93 9.62
CA GLN A 241 6.55 -15.76 10.33
C GLN A 241 7.95 -15.65 9.72
N LYS A 242 8.96 -16.12 10.44
CA LYS A 242 10.33 -16.30 9.90
C LYS A 242 10.36 -17.45 8.87
N GLY A 243 11.29 -17.37 7.93
CA GLY A 243 11.48 -18.37 6.88
C GLY A 243 10.48 -18.26 5.73
N GLY A 244 10.50 -19.29 4.89
CA GLY A 244 9.87 -19.30 3.56
C GLY A 244 8.53 -20.02 3.43
N ASN A 245 7.93 -20.50 4.51
CA ASN A 245 6.63 -21.20 4.43
C ASN A 245 5.46 -20.19 4.31
N MET A 246 5.32 -19.61 3.12
CA MET A 246 4.22 -18.72 2.74
C MET A 246 2.86 -19.43 2.79
N LYS A 247 2.82 -20.73 2.52
CA LYS A 247 1.57 -21.51 2.55
C LYS A 247 0.94 -21.52 3.93
N GLU A 248 1.73 -21.74 4.97
CA GLU A 248 1.27 -21.68 6.36
C GLU A 248 0.89 -20.26 6.80
N VAL A 249 1.66 -19.25 6.37
CA VAL A 249 1.30 -17.83 6.58
C VAL A 249 -0.07 -17.52 5.98
N PHE A 250 -0.32 -17.99 4.76
CA PHE A 250 -1.57 -17.75 4.03
C PHE A 250 -2.74 -18.54 4.61
N ARG A 251 -2.53 -19.79 5.05
CA ARG A 251 -3.53 -20.58 5.78
C ARG A 251 -4.01 -19.83 7.01
N ARG A 252 -3.08 -19.46 7.90
CA ARG A 252 -3.38 -18.72 9.14
C ARG A 252 -4.06 -17.38 8.83
N PHE A 253 -3.63 -16.69 7.78
CA PHE A 253 -4.25 -15.45 7.32
C PHE A 253 -5.73 -15.65 6.94
N CYS A 254 -6.03 -16.63 6.08
CA CYS A 254 -7.39 -16.87 5.61
C CYS A 254 -8.32 -17.31 6.75
N VAL A 255 -7.88 -18.28 7.56
CA VAL A 255 -8.67 -18.80 8.68
C VAL A 255 -8.93 -17.71 9.73
N GLY A 256 -7.90 -16.92 10.09
CA GLY A 256 -8.04 -15.83 11.05
C GLY A 256 -8.96 -14.72 10.54
N LEU A 257 -8.85 -14.37 9.26
CA LEU A 257 -9.68 -13.34 8.65
C LEU A 257 -11.15 -13.76 8.53
N GLN A 258 -11.42 -15.03 8.17
CA GLN A 258 -12.77 -15.59 8.15
C GLN A 258 -13.41 -15.58 9.56
N LYS A 259 -12.66 -16.00 10.59
CA LYS A 259 -13.13 -15.93 11.98
C LYS A 259 -13.49 -14.51 12.39
N ILE A 260 -12.61 -13.54 12.11
CA ILE A 260 -12.88 -12.12 12.39
C ILE A 260 -14.16 -11.68 11.66
N GLU A 261 -14.28 -11.98 10.37
CA GLU A 261 -15.45 -11.59 9.57
C GLU A 261 -16.76 -12.21 10.09
N GLU A 262 -16.75 -13.47 10.49
CA GLU A 262 -17.89 -14.15 11.11
C GLU A 262 -18.34 -13.45 12.39
N ILE A 263 -17.39 -13.05 13.25
CA ILE A 263 -17.68 -12.35 14.49
C ILE A 263 -18.31 -10.97 14.20
N PHE A 264 -17.72 -10.20 13.30
CA PHE A 264 -18.24 -8.90 12.88
C PHE A 264 -19.63 -9.00 12.25
N LYS A 265 -19.86 -10.00 11.38
CA LYS A 265 -21.18 -10.28 10.80
C LYS A 265 -22.20 -10.65 11.87
N LYS A 266 -21.85 -11.53 12.81
CA LYS A 266 -22.73 -11.94 13.90
C LYS A 266 -23.10 -10.77 14.83
N ALA A 267 -22.20 -9.82 15.00
CA ALA A 267 -22.43 -8.59 15.76
C ALA A 267 -23.24 -7.52 14.98
N GLY A 268 -23.68 -7.81 13.74
CA GLY A 268 -24.42 -6.84 12.93
C GLY A 268 -23.55 -5.75 12.29
N HIS A 269 -22.24 -5.94 12.24
CA HIS A 269 -21.26 -4.99 11.73
C HIS A 269 -20.40 -5.60 10.61
N PRO A 270 -20.99 -5.97 9.45
CA PRO A 270 -20.24 -6.59 8.36
C PRO A 270 -19.18 -5.63 7.79
N PHE A 271 -18.22 -6.16 7.04
CA PHE A 271 -17.27 -5.33 6.31
C PHE A 271 -17.91 -4.65 5.10
N MET A 272 -17.40 -3.47 4.74
CA MET A 272 -17.73 -2.78 3.49
C MET A 272 -17.24 -3.63 2.31
N TRP A 273 -18.18 -4.04 1.47
CA TRP A 273 -17.91 -4.90 0.32
C TRP A 273 -19.00 -4.73 -0.74
N ASN A 274 -18.61 -4.75 -2.01
CA ASN A 274 -19.54 -4.87 -3.12
C ASN A 274 -18.94 -5.72 -4.26
N GLU A 275 -19.79 -6.17 -5.19
CA GLU A 275 -19.41 -7.09 -6.26
C GLU A 275 -18.38 -6.49 -7.24
N HIS A 276 -18.40 -5.17 -7.43
CA HIS A 276 -17.49 -4.48 -8.35
C HIS A 276 -16.10 -4.25 -7.73
N LEU A 277 -16.04 -3.63 -6.54
CA LEU A 277 -14.80 -3.21 -5.91
C LEU A 277 -14.22 -4.23 -4.94
N GLY A 278 -14.95 -5.30 -4.61
CA GLY A 278 -14.57 -6.18 -3.51
C GLY A 278 -14.62 -5.45 -2.17
N TYR A 279 -13.63 -5.68 -1.32
CA TYR A 279 -13.52 -4.97 -0.04
C TYR A 279 -13.13 -3.51 -0.24
N VAL A 280 -13.91 -2.61 0.37
CA VAL A 280 -13.70 -1.17 0.29
C VAL A 280 -12.73 -0.72 1.36
N LEU A 281 -11.71 0.03 0.95
CA LEU A 281 -10.66 0.60 1.80
C LEU A 281 -10.44 2.06 1.44
N THR A 282 -9.69 2.78 2.27
CA THR A 282 -9.49 4.23 2.15
C THR A 282 -8.79 4.63 0.85
N CYS A 283 -7.73 3.92 0.50
CA CYS A 283 -6.93 4.21 -0.68
C CYS A 283 -7.40 3.33 -1.86
N PRO A 284 -7.70 3.90 -3.05
CA PRO A 284 -8.09 3.13 -4.23
C PRO A 284 -7.10 2.02 -4.61
N SER A 285 -5.81 2.17 -4.30
CA SER A 285 -4.80 1.12 -4.57
C SER A 285 -4.96 -0.15 -3.71
N ASN A 286 -5.76 -0.10 -2.64
CA ASN A 286 -6.01 -1.22 -1.74
C ASN A 286 -7.38 -1.89 -1.99
N LEU A 287 -8.15 -1.48 -2.99
CA LEU A 287 -9.44 -2.12 -3.32
C LEU A 287 -9.29 -3.60 -3.74
N GLY A 288 -10.41 -4.30 -3.79
CA GLY A 288 -10.49 -5.71 -4.15
C GLY A 288 -10.21 -6.59 -2.94
N THR A 289 -9.05 -7.24 -2.93
CA THR A 289 -8.64 -8.08 -1.79
C THR A 289 -7.99 -7.29 -0.67
N GLY A 290 -7.48 -6.08 -0.96
CA GLY A 290 -6.54 -5.34 -0.11
C GLY A 290 -5.24 -6.09 0.19
N LEU A 291 -5.02 -7.22 -0.48
CA LEU A 291 -3.98 -8.17 -0.10
C LEU A 291 -2.61 -7.69 -0.58
N ARG A 292 -1.64 -7.80 0.32
CA ARG A 292 -0.22 -7.70 0.00
C ARG A 292 0.51 -8.88 0.63
N GLY A 293 0.87 -9.85 -0.20
CA GLY A 293 1.75 -10.95 0.15
C GLY A 293 3.19 -10.61 -0.21
N GLY A 294 4.14 -10.93 0.65
CA GLY A 294 5.54 -10.62 0.38
C GLY A 294 6.52 -11.32 1.29
N VAL A 295 7.78 -11.26 0.87
CA VAL A 295 8.91 -11.85 1.56
C VAL A 295 9.99 -10.81 1.79
N HIS A 296 10.73 -10.95 2.88
CA HIS A 296 12.08 -10.38 2.97
C HIS A 296 13.05 -11.37 2.38
N VAL A 297 13.69 -11.00 1.26
CA VAL A 297 14.54 -11.91 0.49
C VAL A 297 15.90 -11.28 0.22
N LYS A 298 16.96 -12.08 0.39
CA LYS A 298 18.35 -11.69 0.09
C LYS A 298 18.62 -11.89 -1.40
N LEU A 299 18.89 -10.80 -2.12
CA LEU A 299 19.17 -10.84 -3.57
C LEU A 299 20.43 -10.02 -3.90
N ALA A 300 21.56 -10.38 -3.29
CA ALA A 300 22.80 -9.62 -3.37
C ALA A 300 23.27 -9.37 -4.82
N HIS A 301 23.19 -10.39 -5.68
CA HIS A 301 23.61 -10.28 -7.08
C HIS A 301 22.49 -9.75 -7.98
N LEU A 302 21.29 -10.35 -7.90
CA LEU A 302 20.17 -9.97 -8.77
C LEU A 302 19.77 -8.51 -8.60
N SER A 303 19.87 -7.94 -7.39
CA SER A 303 19.50 -6.54 -7.15
C SER A 303 20.41 -5.51 -7.83
N LYS A 304 21.61 -5.91 -8.27
CA LYS A 304 22.57 -5.09 -9.02
C LYS A 304 22.51 -5.36 -10.53
N HIS A 305 21.80 -6.42 -10.95
CA HIS A 305 21.72 -6.79 -12.35
C HIS A 305 20.91 -5.72 -13.13
N PRO A 306 21.35 -5.29 -14.33
CA PRO A 306 20.69 -4.22 -15.10
C PRO A 306 19.20 -4.49 -15.39
N LYS A 307 18.83 -5.76 -15.54
CA LYS A 307 17.44 -6.18 -15.82
C LYS A 307 16.56 -6.35 -14.57
N PHE A 308 17.02 -5.99 -13.38
CA PHE A 308 16.27 -6.30 -12.15
C PHE A 308 14.86 -5.67 -12.12
N GLU A 309 14.73 -4.40 -12.51
CA GLU A 309 13.43 -3.72 -12.57
C GLU A 309 12.51 -4.32 -13.63
N GLU A 310 13.07 -4.71 -14.77
CA GLU A 310 12.33 -5.37 -15.84
C GLU A 310 11.79 -6.73 -15.38
N ILE A 311 12.61 -7.53 -14.69
CA ILE A 311 12.20 -8.82 -14.11
C ILE A 311 11.05 -8.62 -13.13
N LEU A 312 11.16 -7.67 -12.21
CA LEU A 312 10.10 -7.35 -11.24
C LEU A 312 8.80 -6.95 -11.95
N THR A 313 8.90 -6.10 -12.97
CA THR A 313 7.75 -5.64 -13.76
C THR A 313 7.06 -6.78 -14.48
N ARG A 314 7.82 -7.65 -15.17
CA ARG A 314 7.28 -8.83 -15.88
C ARG A 314 6.61 -9.82 -14.91
N LEU A 315 7.15 -9.97 -13.71
CA LEU A 315 6.57 -10.83 -12.66
C LEU A 315 5.43 -10.16 -11.88
N ARG A 316 5.13 -8.88 -12.15
CA ARG A 316 4.16 -8.05 -11.42
C ARG A 316 4.47 -7.96 -9.92
N LEU A 317 5.74 -7.79 -9.60
CA LEU A 317 6.27 -7.66 -8.25
C LEU A 317 6.73 -6.22 -7.98
N GLN A 318 6.53 -5.75 -6.76
CA GLN A 318 7.09 -4.48 -6.30
C GLN A 318 8.17 -4.74 -5.25
N LYS A 319 9.32 -4.07 -5.39
CA LYS A 319 10.34 -4.03 -4.33
C LYS A 319 10.17 -2.83 -3.40
N ARG A 320 10.53 -3.00 -2.13
CA ARG A 320 10.71 -1.90 -1.15
C ARG A 320 11.95 -2.14 -0.29
N GLY A 321 12.49 -1.06 0.29
CA GLY A 321 13.55 -1.15 1.28
C GLY A 321 13.07 -1.84 2.55
N THR A 322 13.99 -2.38 3.35
CA THR A 322 13.68 -2.90 4.68
C THR A 322 13.21 -1.76 5.59
N GLY A 323 12.09 -1.96 6.29
CA GLY A 323 11.63 -1.01 7.32
C GLY A 323 12.71 -0.81 8.38
N LEU A 324 12.70 0.36 9.05
CA LEU A 324 13.71 0.82 10.01
C LEU A 324 14.11 -0.23 11.08
N GLY A 325 13.19 -1.14 11.45
CA GLY A 325 13.42 -2.17 12.47
C GLY A 325 14.52 -3.20 12.16
N TRP A 326 14.80 -3.53 10.88
CA TRP A 326 15.80 -4.57 10.57
C TRP A 326 17.25 -4.11 10.73
N ARG A 327 17.51 -2.80 10.93
CA ARG A 327 18.88 -2.29 11.15
C ARG A 327 19.53 -2.88 12.41
N HIS A 328 18.73 -3.25 13.41
CA HIS A 328 19.25 -3.75 14.69
C HIS A 328 19.63 -5.24 14.67
N GLN A 329 19.15 -6.04 13.71
CA GLN A 329 19.42 -7.48 13.69
C GLN A 329 20.65 -7.86 12.84
N TYR A 330 21.16 -6.96 11.99
CA TYR A 330 22.33 -7.20 11.13
C TYR A 330 23.22 -5.94 11.03
N PRO A 331 24.39 -5.87 11.70
CA PRO A 331 25.17 -4.63 11.88
C PRO A 331 25.81 -4.00 10.63
N GLY A 332 25.54 -4.49 9.42
CA GLY A 332 26.24 -4.05 8.19
C GLY A 332 25.73 -2.75 7.54
N SER A 333 24.79 -2.01 8.16
CA SER A 333 24.13 -0.83 7.54
C SER A 333 24.61 0.53 8.07
N ASN A 334 25.86 0.61 8.54
CA ASN A 334 26.49 1.87 8.93
C ASN A 334 26.77 2.74 7.70
N ARG A 335 25.80 3.57 7.31
CA ARG A 335 26.11 4.92 6.86
C ARG A 335 25.74 5.86 8.00
N GLU A 336 26.79 6.37 8.65
CA GLU A 336 26.74 7.59 9.46
C GLU A 336 25.86 8.63 8.77
N ARG A 337 24.79 9.04 9.44
CA ARG A 337 24.15 10.31 9.15
C ARG A 337 25.09 11.38 9.70
N ARG A 338 25.93 11.98 8.85
CA ARG A 338 26.40 13.34 9.14
C ARG A 338 25.16 14.23 9.15
N GLU A 339 24.87 14.79 10.32
CA GLU A 339 23.97 15.92 10.46
C GLU A 339 24.54 17.07 9.63
N ASP A 340 23.99 17.31 8.44
CA ASP A 340 24.14 18.62 7.80
C ASP A 340 23.24 19.60 8.54
N ARG A 341 23.71 20.06 9.70
CA ARG A 341 23.34 21.35 10.25
C ARG A 341 23.93 22.41 9.31
N LYS A 342 23.12 22.92 8.38
CA LYS A 342 23.46 24.18 7.69
C LYS A 342 23.36 25.33 8.70
N PRO A 343 24.42 26.13 8.92
CA PRO A 343 24.29 27.39 9.63
C PRO A 343 23.61 28.43 8.73
N ARG A 344 22.81 29.31 9.35
CA ARG A 344 22.42 30.60 8.75
C ARG A 344 23.67 31.46 8.60
N MET A 345 23.86 32.07 7.44
CA MET A 345 24.57 33.34 7.27
C MET A 345 24.06 34.04 6.01
N ASP A 346 23.93 35.35 6.12
CA ASP A 346 23.40 36.32 5.17
C ASP A 346 24.29 36.56 3.94
N GLY A 347 23.68 37.09 2.87
CA GLY A 347 24.31 38.12 2.03
C GLY A 347 24.97 37.73 0.70
N GLN A 348 24.44 38.35 -0.37
CA GLN A 348 25.08 38.78 -1.63
C GLN A 348 25.41 37.71 -2.72
N GLY A 349 24.86 37.92 -3.94
CA GLY A 349 25.28 37.24 -5.19
C GLY A 349 26.54 37.89 -5.81
N PRO A 350 26.82 37.80 -7.14
CA PRO A 350 26.17 37.04 -8.24
C PRO A 350 27.17 36.32 -9.22
N VAL A 351 26.65 35.78 -10.35
CA VAL A 351 27.34 35.42 -11.65
C VAL A 351 28.24 34.15 -11.62
N GLY A 352 28.38 33.26 -12.62
CA GLY A 352 27.92 33.08 -14.01
C GLY A 352 28.22 31.62 -14.46
N GLU A 353 27.51 31.10 -15.46
CA GLU A 353 28.03 30.69 -16.79
C GLU A 353 29.25 29.72 -16.78
N ASP A 354 29.07 28.52 -17.36
CA ASP A 354 29.52 28.18 -18.72
C ASP A 354 29.85 26.66 -18.93
N HIS A 355 29.69 26.24 -20.19
CA HIS A 355 29.79 24.91 -20.79
C HIS A 355 31.17 24.22 -20.80
N ARG A 356 31.15 22.87 -20.97
CA ARG A 356 31.77 22.09 -22.10
C ARG A 356 31.79 20.58 -21.77
N LEU A 357 31.11 19.74 -22.56
CA LEU A 357 31.57 19.03 -23.78
C LEU A 357 32.60 17.92 -23.53
N CYS A 358 32.21 16.67 -23.83
CA CYS A 358 33.01 15.74 -24.63
C CYS A 358 32.07 14.68 -25.21
N GLY A 359 31.85 14.78 -26.52
CA GLY A 359 31.25 13.73 -27.35
C GLY A 359 32.33 12.82 -27.94
N ALA A 360 31.91 11.63 -28.39
CA ALA A 360 32.60 10.84 -29.39
C ALA A 360 31.53 10.06 -30.18
N GLU A 361 31.52 10.27 -31.50
CA GLU A 361 30.61 9.65 -32.47
C GLU A 361 31.15 8.32 -33.03
N CYS A 362 30.19 7.43 -33.34
CA CYS A 362 30.00 6.37 -34.34
C CYS A 362 31.17 5.75 -35.17
N PRO A 363 30.94 4.53 -35.73
CA PRO A 363 30.36 4.48 -37.08
C PRO A 363 29.20 3.48 -37.28
N ALA A 364 28.46 3.70 -38.36
CA ALA A 364 27.23 3.04 -38.78
C ALA A 364 27.41 1.64 -39.40
N GLY A 365 26.34 0.84 -39.37
CA GLY A 365 26.16 -0.43 -40.09
C GLY A 365 24.67 -0.75 -40.22
N ASP A 366 24.21 -1.00 -41.45
CA ASP A 366 22.85 -0.84 -41.98
C ASP A 366 21.89 -2.06 -41.71
N PRO A 367 20.65 -2.13 -42.25
CA PRO A 367 19.43 -2.38 -41.49
C PRO A 367 18.87 -3.80 -41.61
N LEU A 368 18.19 -4.28 -40.57
CA LEU A 368 17.32 -5.47 -40.68
C LEU A 368 15.86 -5.11 -40.38
N GLN A 369 15.09 -5.13 -41.46
CA GLN A 369 13.63 -5.20 -41.45
C GLN A 369 13.16 -6.39 -40.61
N LEU A 370 12.24 -6.17 -39.66
CA LEU A 370 11.31 -7.20 -39.23
C LEU A 370 9.89 -6.64 -39.18
N ARG A 371 9.04 -7.25 -40.02
CA ARG A 371 7.62 -7.02 -40.21
C ARG A 371 6.82 -7.27 -38.92
N PRO A 372 5.61 -6.69 -38.78
CA PRO A 372 4.74 -6.92 -37.64
C PRO A 372 4.18 -8.35 -37.67
N ILE A 373 4.52 -9.15 -36.67
CA ILE A 373 3.79 -10.40 -36.41
C ILE A 373 2.73 -10.09 -35.36
N CYS A 374 1.54 -9.74 -35.85
CA CYS A 374 0.31 -9.93 -35.12
C CYS A 374 0.09 -11.44 -34.96
N HIS A 375 0.38 -11.98 -33.77
CA HIS A 375 -0.20 -13.24 -33.34
C HIS A 375 -0.65 -13.11 -31.89
N THR A 376 -1.97 -13.10 -31.71
CA THR A 376 -2.63 -13.51 -30.47
C THR A 376 -2.17 -14.92 -30.09
N PRO A 377 -1.58 -15.15 -28.91
CA PRO A 377 -1.47 -16.50 -28.37
C PRO A 377 -2.70 -16.77 -27.52
N SER A 378 -3.30 -17.91 -27.81
CA SER A 378 -4.33 -18.58 -27.02
C SER A 378 -3.95 -18.70 -25.54
N LEU A 379 -4.98 -18.63 -24.70
CA LEU A 379 -4.92 -18.80 -23.24
C LEU A 379 -4.23 -20.11 -22.86
N SER A 380 -2.99 -20.02 -22.41
CA SER A 380 -2.32 -21.06 -21.60
C SER A 380 -2.52 -20.72 -20.11
N PRO A 381 -2.70 -21.72 -19.23
CA PRO A 381 -2.93 -21.47 -17.80
C PRO A 381 -1.72 -20.74 -17.18
N VAL A 382 -2.01 -19.70 -16.38
CA VAL A 382 -1.01 -18.86 -15.72
C VAL A 382 -0.25 -19.69 -14.67
N PRO A 383 1.11 -19.65 -14.64
CA PRO A 383 1.87 -20.45 -13.69
C PRO A 383 1.69 -20.00 -12.23
N SER A 384 1.77 -20.96 -11.30
CA SER A 384 1.71 -20.71 -9.86
C SER A 384 2.87 -19.83 -9.38
N PHE A 385 2.78 -19.31 -8.14
CA PHE A 385 3.87 -18.55 -7.51
C PHE A 385 5.18 -19.37 -7.48
N GLN A 386 5.08 -20.66 -7.17
CA GLN A 386 6.20 -21.61 -7.20
C GLN A 386 6.79 -21.77 -8.60
N GLN A 387 5.99 -21.94 -9.67
CA GLN A 387 6.52 -22.06 -11.04
C GLN A 387 7.22 -20.78 -11.54
N ARG A 388 6.89 -19.62 -10.96
CA ARG A 388 7.59 -18.35 -11.21
C ARG A 388 8.91 -18.24 -10.43
N VAL A 389 8.98 -18.87 -9.26
CA VAL A 389 10.19 -18.99 -8.45
C VAL A 389 11.09 -20.13 -8.93
N GLU A 390 10.56 -21.21 -9.51
CA GLU A 390 11.35 -22.38 -9.94
C GLU A 390 12.09 -22.17 -11.27
N ARG A 391 11.55 -21.38 -12.21
CA ARG A 391 12.30 -20.93 -13.42
C ARG A 391 13.59 -20.16 -13.11
N PHE A 392 13.80 -19.80 -11.84
CA PHE A 392 15.04 -19.26 -11.30
C PHE A 392 16.20 -20.27 -11.27
N HIS A 393 15.92 -21.57 -11.22
CA HIS A 393 16.91 -22.63 -11.00
C HIS A 393 17.47 -23.26 -12.30
N GLU A 394 16.90 -22.96 -13.47
CA GLU A 394 17.28 -23.59 -14.74
C GLU A 394 18.40 -22.89 -15.52
N ASN A 395 19.12 -21.93 -14.93
CA ASN A 395 20.24 -21.26 -15.60
C ASN A 395 21.58 -21.63 -14.96
N PRO A 396 22.36 -22.58 -15.52
CA PRO A 396 23.57 -23.13 -14.88
C PRO A 396 24.77 -22.18 -14.84
N GLY A 397 24.64 -20.94 -15.31
CA GLY A 397 25.77 -20.07 -15.63
C GLY A 397 26.31 -19.16 -14.52
N VAL A 398 25.85 -19.28 -13.27
CA VAL A 398 26.33 -18.39 -12.18
C VAL A 398 26.80 -19.22 -11.00
N ARG A 399 27.94 -19.90 -11.18
CA ARG A 399 28.74 -20.43 -10.09
C ARG A 399 29.96 -19.53 -9.88
N GLU A 400 30.12 -19.15 -8.62
CA GLU A 400 31.27 -18.49 -7.98
C GLU A 400 31.47 -17.00 -8.31
N LEU A 401 31.48 -16.18 -7.24
CA LEU A 401 32.47 -15.13 -6.91
C LEU A 401 32.00 -14.29 -5.69
N LEU A 402 33.00 -13.79 -4.94
CA LEU A 402 33.07 -13.39 -3.51
C LEU A 402 32.03 -12.40 -2.93
N PRO A 403 31.84 -12.41 -1.58
CA PRO A 403 30.81 -11.63 -0.89
C PRO A 403 31.27 -10.19 -0.63
N ASP A 404 30.32 -9.25 -0.72
CA ASP A 404 30.13 -8.11 0.21
C ASP A 404 29.45 -6.93 -0.48
N THR A 405 28.11 -6.99 -0.56
CA THR A 405 27.24 -5.81 -0.40
C THR A 405 25.82 -6.29 -0.11
N TYR A 406 25.33 -6.04 1.10
CA TYR A 406 24.00 -6.49 1.54
C TYR A 406 22.90 -5.53 1.07
N ILE A 407 21.96 -6.03 0.29
CA ILE A 407 20.68 -5.35 0.04
C ILE A 407 19.55 -6.35 0.31
N SER A 408 19.01 -6.34 1.52
CA SER A 408 17.73 -7.01 1.81
C SER A 408 16.62 -6.16 1.18
N ARG A 409 15.79 -6.76 0.31
CA ARG A 409 14.63 -6.08 -0.29
C ARG A 409 13.37 -6.84 0.09
N THR A 410 12.32 -6.10 0.45
CA THR A 410 10.98 -6.67 0.52
C THR A 410 10.48 -6.82 -0.91
N ILE A 411 10.20 -8.03 -1.36
CA ILE A 411 9.47 -8.26 -2.60
C ILE A 411 8.03 -8.56 -2.23
N SER A 412 7.09 -7.78 -2.76
CA SER A 412 5.66 -7.98 -2.53
C SER A 412 4.94 -8.15 -3.85
N LEU A 413 4.00 -9.09 -3.86
CA LEU A 413 2.85 -9.02 -4.75
C LEU A 413 1.99 -7.88 -4.23
N VAL A 414 2.02 -6.77 -4.96
CA VAL A 414 1.03 -5.69 -4.79
C VAL A 414 -0.04 -5.97 -5.82
N ASN A 415 -1.30 -5.94 -5.40
CA ASN A 415 -2.43 -6.09 -6.29
C ASN A 415 -2.33 -5.03 -7.40
N CYS A 416 -1.84 -5.44 -8.57
CA CYS A 416 -1.67 -4.63 -9.76
C CYS A 416 -2.26 -5.45 -10.92
N GLY A 417 -3.59 -5.62 -10.90
CA GLY A 417 -4.33 -6.31 -11.96
C GLY A 417 -5.60 -7.02 -11.46
N PRO A 418 -6.48 -7.46 -12.39
CA PRO A 418 -7.67 -8.24 -12.06
C PRO A 418 -7.30 -9.50 -11.24
N PRO A 419 -8.23 -10.00 -10.41
CA PRO A 419 -7.95 -10.97 -9.35
C PRO A 419 -7.07 -12.12 -9.84
N LEU A 420 -5.95 -12.31 -9.15
CA LEU A 420 -5.14 -13.51 -9.30
C LEU A 420 -6.05 -14.71 -9.03
N ARG A 421 -6.30 -15.51 -10.07
CA ARG A 421 -6.90 -16.84 -9.95
C ARG A 421 -5.95 -17.80 -9.25
#